data_AF-A0A090G3P9-F1
#
_entry.id   AF-A0A090G3P9-F1
#
_cell.length_a   1.000
_cell.length_b   1.000
_cell.length_c   1.000
_cell.angle_alpha   90.00
_cell.angle_beta   90.00
_cell.angle_gamma   90.00
#
_symmetry.space_group_name_H-M   'P 1'
#
loop_
_entity.id
_entity.type
_entity.pdbx_description
1 polymer ?
#
loop_
_entity_poly.entity_id
_entity_poly.type
_entity_poly.pdbx_seq_one_letter_code
_entity_poly.pdbx_strand_id
1 'polypeptide(L)'
;MSHVPLLDDREPARWRQLREFATRRDTPDSGDKENKNNALRESAPVYAHVWAKSGARGAEAYAKPPKNCRWCRIHAQPSGIARFELGSDYCLTLSKPSRLLQEEKMKTVTIDELLTWAFVHELPKGGGVEGLDNPHSAWRSLQASSWSKITGFGELGALIDGGRKDYENFWLEQGEPHEDAVTVGREVAALAGCDAVIPAEWNALADWPDTKGLAELHVARAVDRYGRRSHEQRGEGIVSLVVGTAILGREPDWTAEPSKIRLAERAGRPAWFVMKRVTDENGQTFDIEVHGYDERAKRPVSGAYRKYEFSTDPGGDIMGRLDYQIWVAALRRLESELATQLTAHRLVVSDRSMTPWLDADRPGIWLADRAAAGHVKKTASVR
;
A
#
# COMPACT_ATOMS: atom_id res chain seq x y z
N MET A 1 -16.80 25.51 24.18
CA MET A 1 -15.79 26.45 24.71
C MET A 1 -14.75 25.60 25.43
N SER A 2 -13.46 25.56 25.14
CA SER A 2 -12.61 26.20 24.13
C SER A 2 -11.27 25.45 24.18
N HIS A 3 -10.58 25.38 23.04
CA HIS A 3 -9.12 25.14 22.89
C HIS A 3 -8.50 23.81 23.32
N VAL A 4 -8.21 23.00 22.29
CA VAL A 4 -7.05 22.08 22.23
C VAL A 4 -5.85 22.91 21.75
N PRO A 5 -4.70 22.93 22.45
CA PRO A 5 -3.45 23.41 21.86
C PRO A 5 -2.64 22.26 21.25
N LEU A 6 -1.94 22.62 20.18
CA LEU A 6 -1.04 21.78 19.39
C LEU A 6 0.08 21.16 20.25
N LEU A 7 0.47 19.94 19.86
CA LEU A 7 1.72 19.29 20.25
C LEU A 7 2.92 20.15 19.83
N ASP A 8 3.77 20.50 20.80
CA ASP A 8 5.12 21.04 20.59
C ASP A 8 6.10 19.86 20.50
N ASP A 9 6.90 19.86 19.43
CA ASP A 9 7.98 18.92 19.16
C ASP A 9 9.16 19.20 20.09
N ARG A 10 9.25 18.47 21.21
CA ARG A 10 10.49 18.42 21.99
C ARG A 10 10.86 17.01 22.39
N GLU A 11 11.88 16.50 21.70
CA GLU A 11 12.64 15.31 22.06
C GLU A 11 13.05 15.35 23.55
N PRO A 12 12.75 14.30 24.34
CA PRO A 12 13.27 14.21 25.70
C PRO A 12 14.77 13.90 25.70
N ALA A 13 15.48 14.59 26.59
CA ALA A 13 16.93 14.74 26.73
C ALA A 13 17.78 13.46 26.95
N ARG A 14 17.24 12.27 26.69
CA ARG A 14 17.93 10.99 26.87
C ARG A 14 18.82 10.60 25.68
N TRP A 15 18.79 11.37 24.58
CA TRP A 15 19.62 11.16 23.39
C TRP A 15 20.91 12.01 23.33
N ARG A 16 21.17 12.91 24.29
CA ARG A 16 22.45 13.66 24.33
C ARG A 16 23.67 12.81 24.72
N GLN A 17 23.49 11.79 25.56
CA GLN A 17 24.61 10.97 26.04
C GLN A 17 25.12 9.93 25.02
N LEU A 18 24.35 9.62 23.96
CA LEU A 18 24.79 8.71 22.89
C LEU A 18 25.44 9.42 21.70
N ARG A 19 25.38 10.76 21.62
CA ARG A 19 26.08 11.57 20.59
C ARG A 19 27.49 11.98 20.98
N GLU A 20 27.84 12.00 22.28
CA GLU A 20 29.19 12.33 22.75
C GLU A 20 30.21 11.19 22.59
N PHE A 21 29.76 9.96 22.28
CA PHE A 21 30.65 8.82 22.00
C PHE A 21 31.09 8.72 20.52
N ALA A 22 30.54 9.54 19.62
CA ALA A 22 30.77 9.46 18.17
C ALA A 22 31.76 10.50 17.61
N THR A 23 32.37 11.35 18.45
CA THR A 23 33.28 12.43 18.00
C THR A 23 34.75 12.26 18.39
N ARG A 24 35.18 11.05 18.80
CA ARG A 24 36.61 10.72 18.88
C ARG A 24 37.04 9.83 17.72
N ARG A 25 37.47 10.45 16.62
CA ARG A 25 38.41 9.86 15.65
C ARG A 25 39.47 10.90 15.29
N ASP A 26 40.70 10.54 15.66
CA ASP A 26 41.90 10.55 14.83
C ASP A 26 42.19 11.81 14.00
N THR A 27 43.13 12.60 14.50
CA THR A 27 44.03 13.43 13.71
C THR A 27 44.92 12.55 12.82
N PRO A 28 44.93 12.73 11.48
CA PRO A 28 46.05 12.32 10.67
C PRO A 28 47.05 13.46 10.51
N ASP A 29 48.30 13.01 10.45
CA ASP A 29 49.54 13.72 10.31
C ASP A 29 49.64 14.51 9.00
N SER A 30 50.51 15.52 9.07
CA SER A 30 50.96 16.46 8.05
C SER A 30 51.57 15.81 6.80
N GLY A 31 51.37 16.44 5.62
CA GLY A 31 52.14 16.10 4.41
C GLY A 31 51.66 16.74 3.09
N ASP A 32 52.31 17.83 2.71
CA ASP A 32 52.66 18.27 1.33
C ASP A 32 51.61 18.71 0.26
N LYS A 33 51.69 20.03 -0.02
CA LYS A 33 51.94 20.72 -1.31
C LYS A 33 50.85 20.88 -2.39
N GLU A 34 50.77 22.15 -2.83
CA GLU A 34 50.34 22.71 -4.14
C GLU A 34 48.89 22.41 -4.59
N ASN A 35 48.08 23.38 -5.01
CA ASN A 35 48.37 24.35 -6.05
C ASN A 35 47.32 25.49 -6.03
N LYS A 36 47.75 26.70 -6.38
CA LYS A 36 46.91 27.90 -6.54
C LYS A 36 46.19 27.82 -7.90
N ASN A 37 44.94 28.29 -7.98
CA ASN A 37 44.54 29.37 -8.92
C ASN A 37 43.01 29.62 -9.00
N ASN A 38 42.70 30.92 -9.10
CA ASN A 38 41.49 31.59 -9.60
C ASN A 38 40.16 31.36 -8.85
N ALA A 39 39.58 32.31 -8.10
CA ALA A 39 39.31 33.74 -8.32
C ALA A 39 38.23 34.05 -9.39
N LEU A 40 37.14 34.67 -8.89
CA LEU A 40 36.11 35.50 -9.55
C LEU A 40 35.02 34.71 -10.32
N ARG A 41 33.71 34.93 -10.13
CA ARG A 41 33.02 36.22 -9.95
C ARG A 41 31.59 36.02 -9.39
N GLU A 42 31.23 36.93 -8.49
CA GLU A 42 29.88 37.38 -8.09
C GLU A 42 29.06 37.80 -9.34
N SER A 43 27.73 37.99 -9.38
CA SER A 43 26.67 38.29 -8.41
C SER A 43 25.30 38.21 -9.13
N ALA A 44 24.22 38.07 -8.35
CA ALA A 44 22.79 38.22 -8.69
C ALA A 44 22.42 39.70 -9.06
N PRO A 45 21.15 40.21 -9.13
CA PRO A 45 19.82 39.60 -8.91
C PRO A 45 18.62 40.12 -9.79
N VAL A 46 17.45 39.47 -9.62
CA VAL A 46 16.03 39.96 -9.50
C VAL A 46 15.46 41.03 -10.47
N TYR A 47 14.28 40.75 -11.08
CA TYR A 47 13.01 41.50 -10.89
C TYR A 47 11.80 40.90 -11.66
N ALA A 48 10.63 41.04 -11.05
CA ALA A 48 9.29 40.71 -11.54
C ALA A 48 8.63 41.89 -12.29
N HIS A 49 7.70 41.63 -13.23
CA HIS A 49 6.30 42.12 -13.24
C HIS A 49 5.58 41.98 -14.60
N VAL A 50 4.38 41.38 -14.51
CA VAL A 50 3.08 41.63 -15.19
C VAL A 50 2.99 42.75 -16.25
N TRP A 51 2.37 42.46 -17.41
CA TRP A 51 1.34 43.31 -18.04
C TRP A 51 0.38 42.52 -18.94
N ALA A 52 -0.83 43.06 -19.10
CA ALA A 52 -2.01 42.47 -19.72
C ALA A 52 -2.47 43.24 -20.98
N LYS A 53 -3.43 42.65 -21.72
CA LYS A 53 -4.23 43.20 -22.87
C LYS A 53 -3.42 43.39 -24.16
N SER A 54 -3.90 43.15 -25.38
CA SER A 54 -5.21 43.24 -26.05
C SER A 54 -5.03 42.57 -27.45
N GLY A 55 -6.01 41.89 -28.05
CA GLY A 55 -7.00 42.50 -28.93
C GLY A 55 -6.76 42.22 -30.44
N ALA A 56 -7.60 41.35 -31.00
CA ALA A 56 -8.14 41.31 -32.38
C ALA A 56 -7.27 41.69 -33.60
N ARG A 57 -7.12 40.75 -34.56
CA ARG A 57 -7.73 40.75 -35.91
C ARG A 57 -7.02 39.75 -36.84
N GLY A 58 -7.82 39.11 -37.70
CA GLY A 58 -7.38 38.05 -38.60
C GLY A 58 -6.61 38.51 -39.84
N ALA A 59 -6.05 37.52 -40.53
CA ALA A 59 -5.77 37.56 -41.95
C ALA A 59 -5.66 36.12 -42.46
N GLU A 60 -6.52 35.76 -43.40
CA GLU A 60 -6.36 34.60 -44.26
C GLU A 60 -5.04 34.72 -45.04
N ALA A 61 -4.22 33.67 -45.01
CA ALA A 61 -3.07 33.54 -45.88
C ALA A 61 -3.01 32.13 -46.46
N TYR A 62 -3.29 32.09 -47.77
CA TYR A 62 -3.13 31.02 -48.75
C TYR A 62 -2.02 30.00 -48.46
N ALA A 63 -2.40 28.72 -48.31
CA ALA A 63 -1.48 27.60 -48.48
C ALA A 63 -1.48 27.15 -49.96
N LYS A 64 -0.33 27.35 -50.63
CA LYS A 64 -0.05 26.84 -51.98
C LYS A 64 0.00 25.30 -51.97
N PRO A 65 -0.64 24.59 -52.92
CA PRO A 65 -0.44 23.15 -53.06
C PRO A 65 0.96 22.84 -53.64
N PRO A 66 1.61 21.75 -53.22
CA PRO A 66 2.91 21.36 -53.73
C PRO A 66 2.84 21.00 -55.22
N LYS A 67 3.71 21.67 -56.00
CA LYS A 67 3.96 21.38 -57.41
C LYS A 67 4.68 20.04 -57.50
N ASN A 68 3.96 18.98 -57.83
CA ASN A 68 4.41 17.81 -58.61
C ASN A 68 3.34 16.69 -58.57
N CYS A 69 2.20 16.92 -59.21
CA CYS A 69 1.29 15.83 -59.56
C CYS A 69 1.29 15.70 -61.09
N ARG A 70 1.92 14.64 -61.59
CA ARG A 70 2.24 14.44 -63.02
C ARG A 70 1.08 13.85 -63.83
N TRP A 71 -0.14 13.85 -63.30
CA TRP A 71 -1.28 13.11 -63.88
C TRP A 71 -2.59 13.89 -64.02
N CYS A 72 -2.57 15.23 -63.96
CA CYS A 72 -3.74 16.04 -64.29
C CYS A 72 -3.54 16.76 -65.63
N ARG A 73 -3.79 16.05 -66.74
CA ARG A 73 -3.97 16.66 -68.06
C ARG A 73 -5.46 17.00 -68.22
N ILE A 74 -5.83 18.25 -67.92
CA ILE A 74 -7.18 18.79 -68.17
C ILE A 74 -7.28 19.10 -69.66
N HIS A 75 -8.06 18.29 -70.40
CA HIS A 75 -8.60 18.71 -71.68
C HIS A 75 -9.94 19.40 -71.42
N ALA A 76 -9.96 20.72 -71.59
CA ALA A 76 -11.20 21.44 -71.75
C ALA A 76 -11.64 21.32 -73.22
N GLN A 77 -12.83 20.78 -73.46
CA GLN A 77 -13.62 21.16 -74.63
C GLN A 77 -15.12 21.32 -74.27
N PRO A 78 -15.83 22.18 -75.01
CA PRO A 78 -17.15 22.67 -74.66
C PRO A 78 -18.22 21.92 -75.47
N SER A 79 -19.01 21.08 -74.83
CA SER A 79 -20.38 20.74 -75.24
C SER A 79 -20.92 19.65 -74.33
N GLY A 80 -22.19 19.80 -73.97
CA GLY A 80 -22.84 18.99 -72.97
C GLY A 80 -23.01 17.52 -73.37
N ILE A 81 -23.25 16.74 -72.32
CA ILE A 81 -23.79 15.38 -72.31
C ILE A 81 -22.76 14.29 -72.64
N ALA A 82 -22.27 13.63 -71.60
CA ALA A 82 -21.74 12.28 -71.69
C ALA A 82 -22.33 11.42 -70.56
N ARG A 83 -23.05 10.36 -70.97
CA ARG A 83 -23.50 9.25 -70.13
C ARG A 83 -22.30 8.51 -69.56
N PHE A 84 -22.32 8.22 -68.27
CA PHE A 84 -21.41 7.25 -67.64
C PHE A 84 -22.10 5.89 -67.59
N GLU A 85 -21.67 4.96 -68.45
CA GLU A 85 -21.82 3.52 -68.23
C GLU A 85 -20.59 3.06 -67.45
N LEU A 86 -20.79 2.65 -66.20
CA LEU A 86 -19.74 1.98 -65.42
C LEU A 86 -19.81 0.49 -65.72
N GLY A 87 -18.89 0.06 -66.58
CA GLY A 87 -18.53 -1.33 -66.77
C GLY A 87 -18.00 -1.93 -65.47
N SER A 88 -18.55 -3.11 -65.17
CA SER A 88 -18.04 -4.08 -64.21
C SER A 88 -16.56 -4.37 -64.45
N ASP A 89 -15.85 -4.52 -63.34
CA ASP A 89 -14.66 -5.34 -63.13
C ASP A 89 -13.44 -4.58 -62.60
N TYR A 90 -12.90 -5.14 -61.51
CA TYR A 90 -11.67 -4.82 -60.77
C TYR A 90 -11.73 -3.71 -59.72
N CYS A 91 -11.83 -4.13 -58.44
CA CYS A 91 -10.87 -3.81 -57.36
C CYS A 91 -11.51 -3.95 -55.97
N LEU A 92 -11.48 -5.14 -55.37
CA LEU A 92 -11.50 -5.30 -53.92
C LEU A 92 -10.66 -6.53 -53.52
N THR A 93 -9.34 -6.40 -53.58
CA THR A 93 -8.45 -7.14 -52.68
C THR A 93 -8.17 -6.24 -51.49
N LEU A 94 -9.08 -6.22 -50.51
CA LEU A 94 -8.88 -5.59 -49.22
C LEU A 94 -9.43 -6.50 -48.12
N SER A 95 -8.62 -6.59 -47.07
CA SER A 95 -8.83 -7.27 -45.79
C SER A 95 -8.81 -8.80 -45.80
N LYS A 96 -7.66 -9.33 -45.35
CA LYS A 96 -7.61 -10.57 -44.57
C LYS A 96 -8.70 -10.50 -43.48
N PRO A 97 -9.66 -11.42 -43.39
CA PRO A 97 -10.43 -11.62 -42.18
C PRO A 97 -9.56 -12.43 -41.21
N SER A 98 -8.53 -11.81 -40.63
CA SER A 98 -7.69 -12.43 -39.59
C SER A 98 -8.15 -11.99 -38.20
N ARG A 99 -9.44 -12.15 -37.94
CA ARG A 99 -10.08 -12.18 -36.63
C ARG A 99 -11.34 -13.03 -36.80
N LEU A 100 -11.13 -14.28 -37.19
CA LEU A 100 -12.07 -15.32 -36.81
C LEU A 100 -12.09 -15.28 -35.29
N LEU A 101 -13.17 -14.69 -34.77
CA LEU A 101 -13.84 -15.02 -33.52
C LEU A 101 -13.18 -16.23 -32.85
N GLN A 102 -12.08 -16.01 -32.15
CA GLN A 102 -11.87 -16.77 -30.93
C GLN A 102 -13.07 -16.35 -30.11
N GLU A 103 -14.07 -17.22 -30.03
CA GLU A 103 -14.90 -17.25 -28.84
C GLU A 103 -13.89 -17.27 -27.69
N GLU A 104 -13.61 -16.11 -27.12
CA GLU A 104 -12.85 -15.98 -25.90
C GLU A 104 -13.70 -16.71 -24.87
N LYS A 105 -13.39 -18.00 -24.75
CA LYS A 105 -14.10 -18.91 -23.88
C LYS A 105 -13.89 -18.36 -22.48
N MET A 106 -14.94 -17.74 -21.95
CA MET A 106 -14.96 -17.17 -20.61
C MET A 106 -14.45 -18.21 -19.62
N LYS A 107 -13.26 -17.96 -19.05
CA LYS A 107 -12.62 -18.89 -18.13
C LYS A 107 -13.23 -18.72 -16.75
N THR A 108 -13.70 -19.80 -16.17
CA THR A 108 -14.17 -19.80 -14.79
C THR A 108 -12.97 -19.95 -13.86
N VAL A 109 -12.77 -18.99 -12.95
CA VAL A 109 -11.61 -18.91 -12.06
C VAL A 109 -12.02 -18.49 -10.65
N THR A 110 -11.25 -18.90 -9.64
CA THR A 110 -11.38 -18.39 -8.27
C THR A 110 -10.72 -17.02 -8.12
N ILE A 111 -11.07 -16.28 -7.06
CA ILE A 111 -10.44 -14.97 -6.79
C ILE A 111 -8.93 -15.09 -6.55
N ASP A 112 -8.48 -16.16 -5.88
CA ASP A 112 -7.06 -16.42 -5.61
C ASP A 112 -6.28 -16.64 -6.91
N GLU A 113 -6.80 -17.51 -7.78
CA GLU A 113 -6.20 -17.78 -9.09
C GLU A 113 -6.15 -16.52 -9.96
N LEU A 114 -7.24 -15.72 -9.96
CA LEU A 114 -7.30 -14.47 -10.71
C LEU A 114 -6.27 -13.46 -10.19
N LEU A 115 -6.14 -13.31 -8.87
CA LEU A 115 -5.18 -12.40 -8.25
C LEU A 115 -3.74 -12.85 -8.52
N THR A 116 -3.43 -14.13 -8.33
CA THR A 116 -2.10 -14.66 -8.64
C THR A 116 -1.77 -14.48 -10.12
N TRP A 117 -2.70 -14.80 -11.04
CA TRP A 117 -2.50 -14.57 -12.47
C TRP A 117 -2.26 -13.08 -12.79
N ALA A 118 -3.10 -12.19 -12.26
CA ALA A 118 -2.96 -10.76 -12.50
C ALA A 118 -1.60 -10.24 -11.99
N PHE A 119 -1.22 -10.55 -10.75
CA PHE A 119 -0.02 -9.97 -10.12
C PHE A 119 1.30 -10.64 -10.47
N VAL A 120 1.30 -11.94 -10.77
CA VAL A 120 2.52 -12.70 -11.08
C VAL A 120 2.76 -12.77 -12.58
N HIS A 121 1.70 -12.88 -13.39
CA HIS A 121 1.84 -13.17 -14.82
C HIS A 121 1.51 -11.99 -15.72
N GLU A 122 0.48 -11.19 -15.43
CA GLU A 122 0.00 -10.17 -16.39
C GLU A 122 0.48 -8.75 -16.10
N LEU A 123 0.25 -8.23 -14.89
CA LEU A 123 0.62 -6.87 -14.52
C LEU A 123 2.12 -6.59 -14.70
N PRO A 124 3.05 -7.55 -14.45
CA PRO A 124 4.46 -7.35 -14.77
C PRO A 124 4.75 -7.15 -16.27
N LYS A 125 3.89 -7.64 -17.18
CA LYS A 125 4.07 -7.48 -18.65
C LYS A 125 3.97 -6.02 -19.08
N GLY A 126 3.09 -5.25 -18.43
CA GLY A 126 2.93 -3.82 -18.66
C GLY A 126 4.14 -2.95 -18.29
N GLY A 127 5.23 -3.58 -17.85
CA GLY A 127 6.53 -2.99 -17.54
C GLY A 127 7.57 -3.12 -18.65
N GLY A 128 7.18 -3.22 -19.94
CA GLY A 128 8.14 -3.21 -21.06
C GLY A 128 9.11 -2.01 -21.05
N VAL A 129 9.95 -1.84 -22.08
CA VAL A 129 11.00 -0.78 -22.13
C VAL A 129 10.46 0.64 -21.83
N GLU A 130 9.15 0.89 -21.96
CA GLU A 130 8.46 2.14 -21.57
C GLU A 130 7.56 2.04 -20.31
N GLY A 131 7.28 0.84 -19.78
CA GLY A 131 6.28 0.60 -18.72
C GLY A 131 6.72 0.95 -17.30
N LEU A 132 8.03 0.99 -17.04
CA LEU A 132 8.62 1.57 -15.82
C LEU A 132 8.59 3.11 -15.83
N ASP A 133 8.59 3.71 -17.02
CA ASP A 133 8.51 5.16 -17.21
C ASP A 133 7.08 5.67 -17.42
N ASN A 134 6.14 4.81 -17.81
CA ASN A 134 4.74 5.19 -17.99
C ASN A 134 4.09 5.52 -16.64
N PRO A 135 3.71 6.80 -16.38
CA PRO A 135 3.05 7.21 -15.15
C PRO A 135 1.65 6.58 -14.95
N HIS A 136 1.12 5.88 -15.95
CA HIS A 136 -0.17 5.21 -15.93
C HIS A 136 -0.10 3.68 -15.77
N SER A 137 1.08 3.08 -15.59
CA SER A 137 1.13 1.63 -15.34
C SER A 137 0.48 1.31 -13.99
N ALA A 138 -0.44 0.34 -13.99
CA ALA A 138 -1.12 -0.13 -12.77
C ALA A 138 -0.11 -0.56 -11.69
N TRP A 139 1.05 -1.06 -12.13
CA TRP A 139 2.19 -1.36 -11.26
C TRP A 139 2.74 -0.12 -10.55
N ARG A 140 2.88 1.04 -11.22
CA ARG A 140 3.32 2.29 -10.56
C ARG A 140 2.30 2.84 -9.57
N SER A 141 1.01 2.69 -9.87
CA SER A 141 -0.06 3.08 -8.94
C SER A 141 -0.08 2.22 -7.68
N LEU A 142 0.35 0.96 -7.77
CA LEU A 142 0.49 0.02 -6.64
C LEU A 142 1.86 0.11 -5.94
N GLN A 143 2.92 0.52 -6.64
CA GLN A 143 4.30 0.65 -6.13
C GLN A 143 4.62 1.97 -5.41
N ALA A 144 3.63 2.82 -5.11
CA ALA A 144 3.86 4.01 -4.30
C ALA A 144 4.19 3.68 -2.81
N SER A 145 4.31 2.40 -2.43
CA SER A 145 4.65 1.97 -1.07
C SER A 145 6.11 1.51 -0.93
N SER A 146 6.62 1.58 0.30
CA SER A 146 8.01 1.44 0.76
C SER A 146 8.81 0.22 0.28
N TRP A 147 8.18 -0.77 -0.37
CA TRP A 147 8.85 -1.99 -0.83
C TRP A 147 9.80 -1.76 -2.01
N SER A 148 9.52 -0.82 -2.94
CA SER A 148 10.46 -0.46 -4.03
C SER A 148 11.76 0.18 -3.55
N LYS A 149 11.77 0.77 -2.34
CA LYS A 149 12.99 1.27 -1.70
C LYS A 149 13.75 0.15 -0.98
N ILE A 150 13.06 -0.91 -0.57
CA ILE A 150 13.62 -2.05 0.19
C ILE A 150 14.15 -3.12 -0.75
N THR A 151 13.51 -3.41 -1.89
CA THR A 151 14.07 -4.31 -2.92
C THR A 151 15.30 -3.70 -3.59
N GLY A 152 15.26 -2.40 -3.90
CA GLY A 152 16.43 -1.68 -4.44
C GLY A 152 17.62 -1.55 -3.46
N PHE A 153 17.37 -1.60 -2.15
CA PHE A 153 18.42 -1.54 -1.12
C PHE A 153 18.88 -2.94 -0.65
N GLY A 154 17.96 -3.90 -0.63
CA GLY A 154 18.15 -5.25 -0.10
C GLY A 154 18.91 -6.21 -1.02
N GLU A 155 18.84 -6.02 -2.34
CA GLU A 155 19.54 -6.93 -3.28
C GLU A 155 21.05 -6.65 -3.42
N LEU A 156 21.53 -5.43 -3.21
CA LEU A 156 22.91 -5.09 -3.63
C LEU A 156 23.79 -4.40 -2.60
N GLY A 157 23.25 -3.87 -1.48
CA GLY A 157 24.04 -3.08 -0.53
C GLY A 157 24.81 -1.92 -1.17
N ALA A 158 24.45 -1.58 -2.41
CA ALA A 158 25.09 -0.68 -3.34
C ALA A 158 24.02 -0.22 -4.34
N LEU A 159 24.20 0.98 -4.90
CA LEU A 159 23.36 1.49 -5.98
C LEU A 159 23.43 0.53 -7.17
N ILE A 160 22.28 -0.01 -7.58
CA ILE A 160 22.16 -0.83 -8.79
C ILE A 160 22.43 0.06 -10.00
N ASP A 161 23.62 -0.04 -10.59
CA ASP A 161 23.92 0.54 -11.90
C ASP A 161 23.30 -0.38 -12.97
N GLY A 162 22.04 -0.10 -13.32
CA GLY A 162 21.33 -0.81 -14.38
C GLY A 162 21.98 -0.55 -15.73
N GLY A 163 22.86 -1.44 -16.16
CA GLY A 163 23.48 -1.41 -17.48
C GLY A 163 22.41 -1.35 -18.57
N ARG A 164 22.52 -0.36 -19.47
CA ARG A 164 21.54 0.01 -20.52
C ARG A 164 21.20 -1.11 -21.55
N LYS A 165 21.67 -2.35 -21.35
CA LYS A 165 21.57 -3.48 -22.29
C LYS A 165 21.16 -4.83 -21.68
N ASP A 166 20.90 -4.93 -20.37
CA ASP A 166 20.55 -6.21 -19.73
C ASP A 166 19.06 -6.60 -19.77
N TYR A 167 18.25 -5.88 -20.55
CA TYR A 167 16.81 -6.14 -20.69
C TYR A 167 16.47 -7.42 -21.48
N GLU A 168 17.45 -8.09 -22.09
CA GLU A 168 17.24 -9.29 -22.91
C GLU A 168 17.17 -10.60 -22.08
N ASN A 169 17.52 -10.56 -20.78
CA ASN A 169 17.61 -11.77 -19.94
C ASN A 169 16.35 -12.06 -19.09
N PHE A 170 15.35 -11.17 -19.09
CA PHE A 170 14.07 -11.49 -18.47
C PHE A 170 13.17 -12.19 -19.51
N TRP A 171 13.00 -13.50 -19.36
CA TRP A 171 11.98 -14.32 -20.04
C TRP A 171 10.55 -13.98 -19.58
N LEU A 172 10.28 -12.70 -19.32
CA LEU A 172 8.92 -12.20 -19.16
C LEU A 172 8.37 -11.96 -20.56
N GLU A 173 7.25 -12.58 -20.87
CA GLU A 173 6.51 -12.37 -22.12
C GLU A 173 6.17 -10.86 -22.23
N GLN A 174 6.94 -10.14 -23.03
CA GLN A 174 6.79 -8.69 -23.23
C GLN A 174 5.49 -8.44 -24.00
N GLY A 175 4.56 -7.68 -23.40
CA GLY A 175 3.26 -7.40 -24.01
C GLY A 175 2.40 -6.46 -23.17
N GLU A 176 1.33 -5.96 -23.76
CA GLU A 176 0.32 -5.19 -23.02
C GLU A 176 -0.40 -6.13 -22.04
N PRO A 177 -0.58 -5.74 -20.76
CA PRO A 177 -1.28 -6.57 -19.80
C PRO A 177 -2.74 -6.74 -20.22
N HIS A 178 -3.31 -7.91 -19.94
CA HIS A 178 -4.72 -8.16 -20.21
C HIS A 178 -5.64 -7.15 -19.51
N GLU A 179 -6.74 -6.73 -20.16
CA GLU A 179 -7.69 -5.72 -19.63
C GLU A 179 -8.26 -6.11 -18.25
N ASP A 180 -8.68 -7.37 -18.09
CA ASP A 180 -9.08 -7.92 -16.78
C ASP A 180 -8.01 -7.77 -15.70
N ALA A 181 -6.73 -7.98 -16.02
CA ALA A 181 -5.65 -7.83 -15.03
C ALA A 181 -5.46 -6.36 -14.61
N VAL A 182 -5.58 -5.43 -15.56
CA VAL A 182 -5.56 -3.98 -15.26
C VAL A 182 -6.76 -3.60 -14.38
N THR A 183 -7.93 -4.15 -14.67
CA THR A 183 -9.15 -3.96 -13.86
C THR A 183 -8.96 -4.49 -12.44
N VAL A 184 -8.43 -5.71 -12.28
CA VAL A 184 -8.07 -6.29 -10.98
C VAL A 184 -7.10 -5.39 -10.22
N GLY A 185 -6.03 -4.91 -10.87
CA GLY A 185 -5.06 -4.01 -10.26
C GLY A 185 -5.69 -2.70 -9.75
N ARG A 186 -6.63 -2.13 -10.51
CA ARG A 186 -7.37 -0.93 -10.11
C ARG A 186 -8.26 -1.17 -8.90
N GLU A 187 -9.05 -2.26 -8.89
CA GLU A 187 -9.95 -2.56 -7.78
C GLU A 187 -9.16 -2.92 -6.50
N VAL A 188 -8.02 -3.60 -6.63
CA VAL A 188 -7.11 -3.83 -5.49
C VAL A 188 -6.53 -2.51 -4.97
N ALA A 189 -6.12 -1.59 -5.85
CA ALA A 189 -5.66 -0.27 -5.42
C ALA A 189 -6.77 0.53 -4.71
N ALA A 190 -8.02 0.38 -5.12
CA ALA A 190 -9.17 1.05 -4.50
C ALA A 190 -9.40 0.63 -3.04
N LEU A 191 -8.91 -0.54 -2.61
CA LEU A 191 -8.94 -0.97 -1.21
C LEU A 191 -8.16 -0.03 -0.28
N ALA A 192 -7.23 0.78 -0.79
CA ALA A 192 -6.56 1.82 0.00
C ALA A 192 -7.54 2.88 0.53
N GLY A 193 -8.71 3.03 -0.10
CA GLY A 193 -9.81 3.88 0.35
C GLY A 193 -10.72 3.24 1.41
N CYS A 194 -10.46 1.98 1.78
CA CYS A 194 -11.23 1.26 2.80
C CYS A 194 -10.56 1.35 4.18
N ASP A 195 -11.35 1.11 5.22
CA ASP A 195 -10.88 0.90 6.58
C ASP A 195 -11.46 -0.41 7.13
N ALA A 196 -10.67 -1.10 7.96
CA ALA A 196 -11.12 -2.31 8.62
C ALA A 196 -11.89 -1.95 9.89
N VAL A 197 -13.15 -2.33 9.96
CA VAL A 197 -13.99 -2.11 11.14
C VAL A 197 -13.93 -3.35 12.01
N ILE A 198 -13.31 -3.20 13.18
CA ILE A 198 -13.17 -4.26 14.18
C ILE A 198 -14.33 -4.13 15.17
N PRO A 199 -15.24 -5.12 15.28
CA PRO A 199 -16.34 -5.06 16.24
C PRO A 199 -15.82 -5.05 17.69
N ALA A 200 -16.57 -4.40 18.60
CA ALA A 200 -16.15 -4.23 20.00
C ALA A 200 -15.95 -5.57 20.75
N GLU A 201 -16.75 -6.58 20.41
CA GLU A 201 -16.68 -7.94 20.99
C GLU A 201 -15.74 -8.87 20.21
N TRP A 202 -14.89 -8.32 19.33
CA TRP A 202 -13.94 -9.11 18.57
C TRP A 202 -12.87 -9.69 19.52
N ASN A 203 -12.75 -11.02 19.51
CA ASN A 203 -11.75 -11.75 20.30
C ASN A 203 -11.02 -12.75 19.42
N ALA A 204 -9.77 -12.43 19.10
CA ALA A 204 -8.91 -13.29 18.30
C ALA A 204 -8.59 -14.63 18.97
N LEU A 205 -8.69 -14.74 20.30
CA LEU A 205 -8.30 -15.92 21.07
C LEU A 205 -9.51 -16.62 21.72
N ALA A 206 -10.69 -16.53 21.09
CA ALA A 206 -11.93 -17.05 21.65
C ALA A 206 -11.98 -18.59 21.80
N ASP A 207 -11.12 -19.31 21.08
CA ASP A 207 -10.89 -20.76 21.15
C ASP A 207 -9.91 -21.15 22.28
N TRP A 208 -9.19 -20.20 22.88
CA TRP A 208 -8.25 -20.50 23.94
C TRP A 208 -8.98 -20.82 25.26
N PRO A 209 -8.55 -21.86 26.01
CA PRO A 209 -9.15 -22.20 27.30
C PRO A 209 -8.86 -21.12 28.35
N ASP A 210 -9.71 -21.03 29.39
CA ASP A 210 -9.70 -20.03 30.49
C ASP A 210 -8.43 -19.18 30.60
N THR A 211 -8.50 -17.96 30.08
CA THR A 211 -7.38 -17.01 29.99
C THR A 211 -7.32 -16.05 31.18
N LYS A 212 -8.26 -16.14 32.14
CA LYS A 212 -8.38 -15.24 33.31
C LYS A 212 -8.41 -13.75 32.95
N GLY A 213 -9.00 -13.39 31.81
CA GLY A 213 -9.07 -11.99 31.34
C GLY A 213 -7.82 -11.49 30.60
N LEU A 214 -6.78 -12.34 30.46
CA LEU A 214 -5.54 -11.94 29.79
C LEU A 214 -5.72 -11.86 28.27
N ALA A 215 -6.55 -12.71 27.67
CA ALA A 215 -6.79 -12.66 26.23
C ALA A 215 -7.40 -11.32 25.83
N GLU A 216 -8.45 -10.89 26.52
CA GLU A 216 -9.15 -9.63 26.29
C GLU A 216 -8.20 -8.44 26.42
N LEU A 217 -7.31 -8.47 27.41
CA LEU A 217 -6.28 -7.44 27.58
C LEU A 217 -5.31 -7.37 26.39
N HIS A 218 -4.82 -8.52 25.93
CA HIS A 218 -3.88 -8.56 24.80
C HIS A 218 -4.57 -8.21 23.48
N VAL A 219 -5.81 -8.68 23.27
CA VAL A 219 -6.64 -8.32 22.11
C VAL A 219 -6.91 -6.82 22.08
N ALA A 220 -7.34 -6.23 23.20
CA ALA A 220 -7.58 -4.79 23.28
C ALA A 220 -6.31 -3.98 22.95
N ARG A 221 -5.14 -4.42 23.41
CA ARG A 221 -3.85 -3.79 23.07
C ARG A 221 -3.49 -3.91 21.60
N ALA A 222 -3.76 -5.06 20.98
CA ALA A 222 -3.51 -5.28 19.56
C ALA A 222 -4.44 -4.40 18.70
N VAL A 223 -5.73 -4.35 19.04
CA VAL A 223 -6.72 -3.48 18.38
C VAL A 223 -6.37 -2.01 18.55
N ASP A 224 -5.98 -1.57 19.75
CA ASP A 224 -5.50 -0.20 19.99
C ASP A 224 -4.26 0.12 19.14
N ARG A 225 -3.27 -0.79 19.10
CA ARG A 225 -2.07 -0.64 18.25
C ARG A 225 -2.42 -0.51 16.78
N TYR A 226 -3.37 -1.32 16.29
CA TYR A 226 -3.85 -1.23 14.90
C TYR A 226 -4.55 0.11 14.66
N GLY A 227 -5.43 0.53 15.57
CA GLY A 227 -6.17 1.79 15.50
C GLY A 227 -5.31 3.05 15.56
N ARG A 228 -4.13 2.99 16.20
CA ARG A 228 -3.15 4.10 16.23
C ARG A 228 -2.48 4.40 14.89
N ARG A 229 -2.51 3.47 13.93
CA ARG A 229 -2.02 3.73 12.57
C ARG A 229 -2.88 4.81 11.92
N SER A 230 -2.34 5.60 11.00
CA SER A 230 -3.20 6.52 10.23
C SER A 230 -4.16 5.72 9.33
N HIS A 231 -5.25 6.35 8.89
CA HIS A 231 -6.19 5.70 7.98
C HIS A 231 -5.50 5.28 6.67
N GLU A 232 -4.59 6.12 6.16
CA GLU A 232 -3.79 5.83 4.97
C GLU A 232 -2.93 4.58 5.18
N GLN A 233 -2.23 4.47 6.31
CA GLN A 233 -1.40 3.31 6.64
C GLN A 233 -2.22 2.02 6.77
N ARG A 234 -3.45 2.11 7.28
CA ARG A 234 -4.35 0.94 7.36
C ARG A 234 -4.83 0.51 5.98
N GLY A 235 -5.29 1.45 5.15
CA GLY A 235 -5.70 1.18 3.77
C GLY A 235 -4.57 0.58 2.93
N GLU A 236 -3.38 1.17 2.98
CA GLU A 236 -2.17 0.63 2.33
C GLU A 236 -1.81 -0.77 2.85
N GLY A 237 -2.03 -1.02 4.14
CA GLY A 237 -1.87 -2.34 4.75
C GLY A 237 -2.79 -3.40 4.14
N ILE A 238 -4.06 -3.05 3.88
CA ILE A 238 -5.03 -3.95 3.22
C ILE A 238 -4.55 -4.31 1.81
N VAL A 239 -4.15 -3.30 1.02
CA VAL A 239 -3.61 -3.50 -0.34
C VAL A 239 -2.39 -4.40 -0.30
N SER A 240 -1.42 -4.08 0.57
CA SER A 240 -0.17 -4.84 0.70
C SER A 240 -0.42 -6.30 1.09
N LEU A 241 -1.42 -6.55 1.93
CA LEU A 241 -1.81 -7.89 2.34
C LEU A 241 -2.39 -8.71 1.17
N VAL A 242 -3.30 -8.13 0.39
CA VAL A 242 -3.88 -8.80 -0.79
C VAL A 242 -2.82 -9.06 -1.87
N VAL A 243 -2.00 -8.06 -2.20
CA VAL A 243 -0.93 -8.22 -3.19
C VAL A 243 0.11 -9.24 -2.71
N GLY A 244 0.53 -9.15 -1.45
CA GLY A 244 1.53 -10.06 -0.87
C GLY A 244 1.06 -11.51 -0.87
N THR A 245 -0.19 -11.78 -0.50
CA THR A 245 -0.78 -13.13 -0.52
C THR A 245 -0.92 -13.67 -1.94
N ALA A 246 -1.34 -12.84 -2.91
CA ALA A 246 -1.45 -13.21 -4.31
C ALA A 246 -0.09 -13.58 -4.95
N ILE A 247 0.95 -12.81 -4.67
CA ILE A 247 2.32 -13.05 -5.17
C ILE A 247 2.93 -14.29 -4.53
N LEU A 248 2.77 -14.45 -3.21
CA LEU A 248 3.33 -15.58 -2.49
C LEU A 248 2.54 -16.88 -2.68
N GLY A 249 1.31 -16.80 -3.21
CA GLY A 249 0.42 -17.96 -3.37
C GLY A 249 0.05 -18.61 -2.04
N ARG A 250 0.03 -17.84 -0.95
CA ARG A 250 -0.28 -18.33 0.40
C ARG A 250 -1.20 -17.37 1.15
N GLU A 251 -2.09 -17.93 1.94
CA GLU A 251 -2.96 -17.16 2.83
C GLU A 251 -2.19 -16.63 4.07
N PRO A 252 -2.70 -15.57 4.73
CA PRO A 252 -2.14 -15.13 6.01
C PRO A 252 -2.24 -16.24 7.05
N ASP A 253 -1.18 -16.45 7.81
CA ASP A 253 -1.17 -17.44 8.88
C ASP A 253 -2.06 -16.98 10.04
N TRP A 254 -3.10 -17.77 10.31
CA TRP A 254 -4.06 -17.56 11.40
C TRP A 254 -3.90 -18.61 12.51
N THR A 255 -2.98 -19.56 12.35
CA THR A 255 -2.73 -20.60 13.34
C THR A 255 -2.14 -19.99 14.60
N ALA A 256 -2.59 -20.47 15.76
CA ALA A 256 -2.16 -19.97 17.05
C ALA A 256 -2.17 -21.10 18.07
N GLU A 257 -1.05 -21.30 18.76
CA GLU A 257 -0.95 -22.30 19.82
C GLU A 257 -1.32 -21.68 21.18
N PRO A 258 -2.26 -22.26 21.95
CA PRO A 258 -2.63 -21.75 23.26
C PRO A 258 -1.43 -21.61 24.20
N SER A 259 -1.16 -20.37 24.60
CA SER A 259 -0.07 -20.04 25.50
C SER A 259 -0.45 -20.33 26.96
N LYS A 260 0.46 -20.93 27.73
CA LYS A 260 0.20 -21.29 29.13
C LYS A 260 0.18 -20.04 29.99
N ILE A 261 -0.74 -19.96 30.94
CA ILE A 261 -0.74 -18.90 31.94
C ILE A 261 0.28 -19.24 33.03
N ARG A 262 1.18 -18.31 33.31
CA ARG A 262 2.15 -18.40 34.39
C ARG A 262 2.10 -17.17 35.28
N LEU A 263 2.69 -17.29 36.46
CA LEU A 263 2.94 -16.13 37.30
C LEU A 263 4.04 -15.30 36.65
N ALA A 264 3.90 -13.98 36.62
CA ALA A 264 4.92 -13.12 36.07
C ALA A 264 6.22 -13.27 36.89
N GLU A 265 7.33 -13.46 36.18
CA GLU A 265 8.64 -13.72 36.78
C GLU A 265 9.66 -12.65 36.41
N ARG A 266 10.55 -12.35 37.35
CA ARG A 266 11.71 -11.49 37.11
C ARG A 266 12.95 -12.21 37.64
N ALA A 267 13.94 -12.40 36.76
CA ALA A 267 15.15 -13.19 37.06
C ALA A 267 14.84 -14.60 37.61
N GLY A 268 13.83 -15.28 37.04
CA GLY A 268 13.44 -16.64 37.40
C GLY A 268 12.73 -16.77 38.75
N ARG A 269 12.26 -15.67 39.34
CA ARG A 269 11.49 -15.67 40.58
C ARG A 269 10.15 -14.96 40.40
N PRO A 270 9.08 -15.39 41.11
CA PRO A 270 7.81 -14.68 41.14
C PRO A 270 7.99 -13.19 41.42
N ALA A 271 7.57 -12.36 40.46
CA ALA A 271 7.65 -10.92 40.58
C ALA A 271 6.51 -10.39 41.47
N TRP A 272 6.84 -9.38 42.27
CA TRP A 272 5.86 -8.59 43.02
C TRP A 272 5.72 -7.23 42.38
N PHE A 273 4.50 -6.75 42.29
CA PHE A 273 4.14 -5.48 41.68
C PHE A 273 3.42 -4.62 42.70
N VAL A 274 3.67 -3.33 42.70
CA VAL A 274 2.92 -2.36 43.51
C VAL A 274 2.63 -1.12 42.66
N MET A 275 1.41 -0.60 42.76
CA MET A 275 1.09 0.68 42.11
C MET A 275 1.66 1.81 42.96
N LYS A 276 2.50 2.65 42.34
CA LYS A 276 3.09 3.82 42.96
C LYS A 276 2.69 5.06 42.18
N ARG A 277 2.13 6.05 42.88
CA ARG A 277 1.89 7.37 42.32
C ARG A 277 3.21 8.11 42.15
N VAL A 278 3.54 8.48 40.92
CA VAL A 278 4.72 9.28 40.59
C VAL A 278 4.26 10.61 40.02
N THR A 279 4.94 11.68 40.44
CA THR A 279 4.73 13.04 39.93
C THR A 279 5.82 13.33 38.91
N ASP A 280 5.44 13.70 37.69
CA ASP A 280 6.37 14.15 36.66
C ASP A 280 6.98 15.53 37.00
N GLU A 281 8.02 15.94 36.27
CA GLU A 281 8.62 17.28 36.35
C GLU A 281 7.59 18.39 36.08
N ASN A 282 6.55 18.08 35.30
CA ASN A 282 5.44 18.99 34.99
C ASN A 282 4.35 19.05 36.09
N GLY A 283 4.54 18.36 37.22
CA GLY A 283 3.56 18.31 38.32
C GLY A 283 2.37 17.38 38.09
N GLN A 284 2.29 16.71 36.93
CA GLN A 284 1.24 15.73 36.66
C GLN A 284 1.51 14.42 37.42
N THR A 285 0.49 13.90 38.09
CA THR A 285 0.59 12.61 38.80
C THR A 285 0.02 11.47 37.97
N PHE A 286 0.73 10.36 37.94
CA PHE A 286 0.33 9.13 37.25
C PHE A 286 0.69 7.91 38.10
N ASP A 287 -0.17 6.90 38.07
CA ASP A 287 0.04 5.66 38.79
C ASP A 287 0.85 4.71 37.90
N ILE A 288 2.06 4.35 38.34
CA ILE A 288 2.92 3.39 37.65
C ILE A 288 3.04 2.09 38.45
N GLU A 289 3.04 0.97 37.73
CA GLU A 289 3.37 -0.33 38.30
C GLU A 289 4.90 -0.41 38.48
N VAL A 290 5.38 -0.58 39.72
CA VAL A 290 6.81 -0.72 40.04
C VAL A 290 7.08 -2.05 40.72
N HIS A 291 8.37 -2.41 40.81
CA HIS A 291 8.80 -3.59 41.54
C HIS A 291 8.42 -3.49 43.02
N GLY A 292 7.53 -4.38 43.45
CA GLY A 292 6.97 -4.42 44.79
C GLY A 292 7.74 -5.32 45.77
N TYR A 293 8.97 -5.74 45.44
CA TYR A 293 9.81 -6.52 46.35
C TYR A 293 10.96 -5.67 46.89
N ASP A 294 11.08 -5.59 48.22
CA ASP A 294 12.16 -4.88 48.90
C ASP A 294 13.39 -5.78 48.99
N GLU A 295 14.42 -5.47 48.22
CA GLU A 295 15.68 -6.23 48.19
C GLU A 295 16.46 -6.14 49.51
N ARG A 296 16.27 -5.09 50.30
CA ARG A 296 16.95 -4.91 51.59
C ARG A 296 16.25 -5.71 52.68
N ALA A 297 14.92 -5.62 52.73
CA ALA A 297 14.12 -6.34 53.73
C ALA A 297 13.79 -7.80 53.33
N LYS A 298 14.13 -8.21 52.10
CA LYS A 298 13.86 -9.54 51.53
C LYS A 298 12.39 -9.97 51.62
N ARG A 299 11.47 -9.02 51.50
CA ARG A 299 10.02 -9.24 51.60
C ARG A 299 9.24 -8.32 50.64
N PRO A 300 8.01 -8.71 50.24
CA PRO A 300 7.15 -7.82 49.47
C PRO A 300 6.78 -6.56 50.28
N VAL A 301 6.66 -5.45 49.56
CA VAL A 301 6.18 -4.17 50.09
C VAL A 301 4.68 -4.27 50.42
N SER A 302 4.20 -3.48 51.38
CA SER A 302 2.77 -3.42 51.68
C SER A 302 1.97 -3.01 50.45
N GLY A 303 0.88 -3.74 50.17
CA GLY A 303 0.07 -3.54 48.97
C GLY A 303 0.66 -4.15 47.69
N ALA A 304 1.78 -4.88 47.77
CA ALA A 304 2.30 -5.60 46.62
C ALA A 304 1.39 -6.80 46.28
N TYR A 305 1.16 -6.99 44.99
CA TYR A 305 0.36 -8.07 44.44
C TYR A 305 1.17 -8.86 43.39
N ARG A 306 0.60 -9.99 42.95
CA ARG A 306 1.17 -10.83 41.91
C ARG A 306 0.28 -10.79 40.68
N LYS A 307 0.91 -10.91 39.51
CA LYS A 307 0.25 -10.84 38.21
C LYS A 307 0.46 -12.12 37.44
N TYR A 308 -0.51 -12.47 36.60
CA TYR A 308 -0.40 -13.55 35.63
C TYR A 308 -0.04 -13.00 34.26
N GLU A 309 0.70 -13.77 33.49
CA GLU A 309 1.04 -13.48 32.10
C GLU A 309 1.02 -14.77 31.28
N PHE A 310 0.95 -14.63 29.97
CA PHE A 310 1.18 -15.74 29.06
C PHE A 310 2.66 -16.14 29.05
N SER A 311 2.94 -17.44 28.88
CA SER A 311 4.30 -17.96 28.78
C SER A 311 5.01 -17.47 27.51
N THR A 312 4.24 -17.32 26.45
CA THR A 312 4.61 -16.77 25.15
C THR A 312 3.66 -15.60 24.85
N ASP A 313 4.18 -14.47 24.37
CA ASP A 313 3.35 -13.31 24.02
C ASP A 313 2.44 -13.63 22.82
N PRO A 314 1.10 -13.61 22.97
CA PRO A 314 0.17 -13.94 21.88
C PRO A 314 0.00 -12.80 20.88
N GLY A 315 0.77 -11.70 21.00
CA GLY A 315 0.63 -10.53 20.14
C GLY A 315 0.78 -10.84 18.65
N GLY A 316 1.66 -11.75 18.28
CA GLY A 316 1.82 -12.21 16.90
C GLY A 316 0.58 -12.95 16.39
N ASP A 317 0.10 -13.92 17.17
CA ASP A 317 -1.08 -14.73 16.85
C ASP A 317 -2.35 -13.89 16.66
N ILE A 318 -2.56 -12.90 17.54
CA ILE A 318 -3.69 -11.97 17.46
C ILE A 318 -3.62 -11.16 16.15
N MET A 319 -2.43 -10.68 15.78
CA MET A 319 -2.25 -9.91 14.54
C MET A 319 -2.41 -10.80 13.30
N GLY A 320 -1.93 -12.05 13.32
CA GLY A 320 -2.14 -13.00 12.22
C GLY A 320 -3.62 -13.28 11.96
N ARG A 321 -4.40 -13.51 13.03
CA ARG A 321 -5.86 -13.68 12.93
C ARG A 321 -6.60 -12.40 12.50
N LEU A 322 -6.11 -11.23 12.91
CA LEU A 322 -6.61 -9.93 12.43
C LEU A 322 -6.38 -9.79 10.92
N ASP A 323 -5.15 -10.01 10.47
CA ASP A 323 -4.77 -9.90 9.06
C ASP A 323 -5.55 -10.90 8.21
N TYR A 324 -5.69 -12.15 8.66
CA TYR A 324 -6.52 -13.15 7.97
C TYR A 324 -7.96 -12.66 7.74
N GLN A 325 -8.62 -12.13 8.78
CA GLN A 325 -9.99 -11.62 8.62
C GLN A 325 -10.08 -10.38 7.72
N ILE A 326 -9.11 -9.47 7.80
CA ILE A 326 -9.03 -8.32 6.90
C ILE A 326 -8.89 -8.80 5.45
N TRP A 327 -8.04 -9.80 5.22
CA TRP A 327 -7.82 -10.39 3.92
C TRP A 327 -9.08 -11.06 3.36
N VAL A 328 -9.77 -11.90 4.15
CA VAL A 328 -11.03 -12.52 3.71
C VAL A 328 -12.10 -11.45 3.41
N ALA A 329 -12.20 -10.40 4.22
CA ALA A 329 -13.10 -9.29 3.96
C ALA A 329 -12.75 -8.55 2.66
N ALA A 330 -11.46 -8.37 2.37
CA ALA A 330 -10.98 -7.78 1.12
C ALA A 330 -11.31 -8.66 -0.09
N LEU A 331 -11.10 -9.98 -0.01
CA LEU A 331 -11.45 -10.91 -1.07
C LEU A 331 -12.94 -10.87 -1.40
N ARG A 332 -13.81 -10.94 -0.38
CA ARG A 332 -15.28 -10.87 -0.57
C ARG A 332 -15.71 -9.57 -1.24
N ARG A 333 -15.07 -8.46 -0.88
CA ARG A 333 -15.32 -7.16 -1.53
C ARG A 333 -14.86 -7.17 -2.99
N LEU A 334 -13.65 -7.64 -3.26
CA LEU A 334 -13.12 -7.74 -4.62
C LEU A 334 -13.98 -8.64 -5.50
N GLU A 335 -14.45 -9.77 -4.98
CA GLU A 335 -15.37 -10.66 -5.70
C GLU A 335 -16.65 -9.95 -6.13
N SER A 336 -17.25 -9.17 -5.23
CA SER A 336 -18.43 -8.36 -5.52
C SER A 336 -18.18 -7.32 -6.63
N GLU A 337 -17.08 -6.57 -6.52
CA GLU A 337 -16.76 -5.50 -7.48
C GLU A 337 -16.34 -6.05 -8.85
N LEU A 338 -15.55 -7.12 -8.88
CA LEU A 338 -15.00 -7.70 -10.11
C LEU A 338 -15.99 -8.57 -10.86
N ALA A 339 -16.97 -9.19 -10.19
CA ALA A 339 -17.92 -10.11 -10.83
C ALA A 339 -18.70 -9.49 -12.02
N THR A 340 -18.81 -8.15 -12.07
CA THR A 340 -19.52 -7.43 -13.14
C THR A 340 -18.60 -6.72 -14.14
N GLN A 341 -17.28 -6.69 -13.89
CA GLN A 341 -16.33 -5.89 -14.65
C GLN A 341 -15.40 -6.72 -15.56
N LEU A 342 -15.28 -8.02 -15.31
CA LEU A 342 -14.39 -8.91 -16.07
C LEU A 342 -15.01 -9.28 -17.43
N THR A 343 -14.19 -9.25 -18.48
CA THR A 343 -14.62 -9.54 -19.86
C THR A 343 -14.26 -10.97 -20.28
N ALA A 344 -13.09 -11.47 -19.87
CA ALA A 344 -12.58 -12.80 -20.26
C ALA A 344 -12.68 -13.83 -19.13
N HIS A 345 -12.84 -13.39 -17.88
CA HIS A 345 -12.93 -14.25 -16.70
C HIS A 345 -14.31 -14.20 -16.06
N ARG A 346 -14.75 -15.33 -15.51
CA ARG A 346 -15.92 -15.44 -14.64
C ARG A 346 -15.48 -15.92 -13.27
N LEU A 347 -15.76 -15.11 -12.25
CA LEU A 347 -15.45 -15.46 -10.87
C LEU A 347 -16.39 -16.52 -10.33
N VAL A 348 -15.81 -17.48 -9.61
CA VAL A 348 -16.52 -18.36 -8.68
C VAL A 348 -16.44 -17.75 -7.30
N VAL A 349 -17.59 -17.61 -6.64
CA VAL A 349 -17.66 -17.07 -5.27
C VAL A 349 -16.95 -18.01 -4.30
N SER A 350 -16.07 -17.44 -3.46
CA SER A 350 -15.36 -18.18 -2.43
C SER A 350 -16.11 -18.17 -1.10
N ASP A 351 -16.33 -19.35 -0.50
CA ASP A 351 -16.99 -19.51 0.80
C ASP A 351 -15.96 -19.67 1.93
N ARG A 352 -14.96 -18.78 1.97
CA ARG A 352 -13.93 -18.79 3.01
C ARG A 352 -14.54 -18.37 4.36
N SER A 353 -14.31 -19.18 5.39
CA SER A 353 -14.67 -18.86 6.78
C SER A 353 -13.88 -17.65 7.29
N MET A 354 -14.56 -16.75 8.02
CA MET A 354 -13.92 -15.61 8.71
C MET A 354 -13.19 -16.04 9.98
N THR A 355 -13.58 -17.18 10.56
CA THR A 355 -13.06 -17.68 11.82
C THR A 355 -12.76 -19.17 11.73
N PRO A 356 -11.81 -19.59 10.88
CA PRO A 356 -11.50 -21.00 10.66
C PRO A 356 -10.98 -21.73 11.91
N TRP A 357 -10.55 -20.99 12.94
CA TRP A 357 -10.14 -21.52 14.24
C TRP A 357 -11.30 -21.76 15.22
N LEU A 358 -12.54 -21.45 14.84
CA LEU A 358 -13.73 -21.71 15.65
C LEU A 358 -14.54 -22.87 15.07
N ASP A 359 -15.29 -23.57 15.92
CA ASP A 359 -16.19 -24.66 15.51
C ASP A 359 -17.34 -24.19 14.60
N ALA A 360 -17.69 -22.91 14.66
CA ALA A 360 -18.72 -22.30 13.84
C ALA A 360 -18.26 -20.92 13.36
N ASP A 361 -18.49 -20.63 12.08
CA ASP A 361 -18.09 -19.35 11.51
C ASP A 361 -18.90 -18.21 12.13
N ARG A 362 -18.21 -17.14 12.47
CA ARG A 362 -18.77 -15.93 13.08
C ARG A 362 -18.48 -14.74 12.19
N PRO A 363 -19.41 -13.76 12.12
CA PRO A 363 -19.09 -12.49 11.49
C PRO A 363 -17.89 -11.87 12.21
N GLY A 364 -16.87 -11.52 11.43
CA GLY A 364 -15.64 -10.92 11.92
C GLY A 364 -15.56 -9.45 11.52
N ILE A 365 -14.34 -9.05 11.16
CA ILE A 365 -14.02 -7.74 10.60
C ILE A 365 -14.74 -7.55 9.26
N TRP A 366 -15.14 -6.32 8.95
CA TRP A 366 -15.60 -5.95 7.61
C TRP A 366 -14.89 -4.68 7.14
N LEU A 367 -14.89 -4.47 5.81
CA LEU A 367 -14.33 -3.26 5.22
C LEU A 367 -15.42 -2.21 5.03
N ALA A 368 -15.13 -0.98 5.44
CA ALA A 368 -16.00 0.18 5.21
C ALA A 368 -15.29 1.21 4.33
N ASP A 369 -16.05 1.83 3.42
CA ASP A 369 -15.55 2.94 2.61
C ASP A 369 -15.27 4.17 3.47
N ARG A 370 -14.08 4.75 3.33
CA ARG A 370 -13.69 5.98 4.04
C ARG A 370 -14.63 7.14 3.74
N ALA A 371 -15.10 7.25 2.49
CA ALA A 371 -16.03 8.30 2.08
C ALA A 371 -17.40 8.20 2.79
N ALA A 372 -17.84 6.99 3.11
CA ALA A 372 -19.11 6.76 3.80
C ALA A 372 -19.01 7.02 5.32
N ALA A 373 -17.86 6.71 5.94
CA ALA A 373 -17.66 6.84 7.39
C ALA A 373 -17.65 8.30 7.89
N GLY A 374 -17.27 9.27 7.05
CA GLY A 374 -17.21 10.69 7.42
C GLY A 374 -18.58 11.37 7.63
N HIS A 375 -19.68 10.73 7.21
CA HIS A 375 -21.02 11.31 7.26
C HIS A 375 -21.92 10.83 8.41
N VAL A 376 -21.38 10.06 9.37
CA VAL A 376 -22.10 9.79 10.63
C VAL A 376 -22.10 11.08 11.45
N LYS A 377 -23.04 11.97 11.15
CA LYS A 377 -23.39 13.13 11.98
C LYS A 377 -23.56 12.59 13.40
N LYS A 378 -22.76 13.12 14.34
CA LYS A 378 -23.05 13.06 15.78
C LYS A 378 -24.48 13.55 15.97
N THR A 379 -25.45 12.65 15.98
CA THR A 379 -26.75 12.92 16.58
C THR A 379 -26.45 13.06 18.05
N ALA A 380 -26.30 14.31 18.47
CA ALA A 380 -26.21 14.69 19.87
C ALA A 380 -27.40 14.04 20.58
N SER A 381 -27.10 13.10 21.47
CA SER A 381 -28.05 12.63 22.47
C SER A 381 -28.42 13.82 23.33
N VAL A 382 -29.56 14.43 23.01
CA VAL A 382 -30.33 15.21 23.97
C VAL A 382 -30.98 14.21 24.91
N ARG A 383 -30.49 14.14 26.14
CA ARG A 383 -31.31 14.02 27.34
C ARG A 383 -30.55 14.41 28.58
#